data_AF-A0ABD2MPD7-F1
#
_entry.id   AF-A0ABD2MPD7-F1
#
_cell.length_a   1.000
_cell.length_b   1.000
_cell.length_c   1.000
_cell.angle_alpha   90.00
_cell.angle_beta   90.00
_cell.angle_gamma   90.00
#
_symmetry.space_group_name_H-M   'P 1'
#
loop_
_entity.id
_entity.type
_entity.pdbx_description
1 polymer ?
#
loop_
_entity_poly.entity_id
_entity_poly.type
_entity_poly.pdbx_seq_one_letter_code
_entity_poly.pdbx_strand_id
1 'polypeptide(L)'
;TALKDVDWVETVDDSNVHKSYENFHNQLMRCFKLSFPRLRRQANRKLNKPKQTSEESADLKKAVEVAQTIYIGKRDDNSKALLSISKKHLRNSYKDMRKQENSAYISNSSDKTKALWKVISRETGQKEKNYNSESILTADELNYFFAIIGESLAPFVKPSLEEATKYLRKKTVKSASSLFNYPITEKEIEGIVHTRAKCHRMFTV
;
A
#
# COMPACT_ATOMS: atom_id res chain seq x y z
N THR A 1 -3.61 -23.41 16.74
CA THR A 1 -4.10 -24.81 16.83
C THR A 1 -3.99 -25.53 15.51
N ALA A 2 -4.41 -24.95 14.37
CA ALA A 2 -4.40 -25.62 13.06
C ALA A 2 -3.06 -26.29 12.61
N LEU A 3 -1.89 -25.80 13.05
CA LEU A 3 -0.60 -26.41 12.71
C LEU A 3 -0.29 -27.69 13.51
N LYS A 4 -0.93 -27.89 14.67
CA LYS A 4 -0.71 -29.06 15.53
C LYS A 4 -1.44 -30.31 15.03
N ASP A 5 -2.52 -30.13 14.28
CA ASP A 5 -3.37 -31.21 13.78
C ASP A 5 -2.98 -31.69 12.37
N VAL A 6 -1.88 -31.14 11.83
CA VAL A 6 -1.36 -31.51 10.52
C VAL A 6 -0.35 -32.63 10.67
N ASP A 7 -0.58 -33.72 9.96
CA ASP A 7 0.41 -34.77 9.76
C ASP A 7 1.49 -34.29 8.78
N TRP A 8 2.75 -34.31 9.24
CA TRP A 8 3.91 -33.87 8.47
C TRP A 8 4.74 -35.03 7.92
N VAL A 9 4.35 -36.28 8.17
CA VAL A 9 5.09 -37.49 7.76
C VAL A 9 5.34 -37.48 6.24
N GLU A 10 4.33 -37.15 5.44
CA GLU A 10 4.42 -37.07 3.97
C GLU A 10 5.36 -35.96 3.45
N THR A 11 5.71 -34.99 4.29
CA THR A 11 6.62 -33.91 3.93
C THR A 11 8.08 -34.29 4.18
N VAL A 12 8.31 -35.18 5.15
CA VAL A 12 9.65 -35.57 5.62
C VAL A 12 10.17 -36.80 4.88
N ASP A 13 9.29 -37.75 4.54
CA ASP A 13 9.70 -39.07 4.01
C ASP A 13 9.82 -39.15 2.48
N ASP A 14 9.57 -38.06 1.74
CA ASP A 14 9.66 -38.07 0.28
C ASP A 14 11.13 -37.99 -0.20
N SER A 15 11.54 -38.92 -1.07
CA SER A 15 12.93 -38.99 -1.56
C SER A 15 13.30 -37.85 -2.52
N ASN A 16 12.31 -37.07 -2.97
CA ASN A 16 12.48 -35.94 -3.87
C ASN A 16 12.27 -34.62 -3.12
N VAL A 17 13.37 -33.92 -2.87
CA VAL A 17 13.41 -32.62 -2.16
C VAL A 17 12.42 -31.59 -2.74
N HIS A 18 12.23 -31.58 -4.06
CA HIS A 18 11.32 -30.64 -4.70
C HIS A 18 9.86 -30.95 -4.32
N LYS A 19 9.50 -32.23 -4.32
CA LYS A 19 8.17 -32.70 -3.95
C LYS A 19 7.89 -32.50 -2.46
N SER A 20 8.89 -32.75 -1.59
CA SER A 20 8.82 -32.42 -0.16
C SER A 20 8.54 -30.93 0.08
N TYR A 21 9.22 -30.05 -0.66
CA TYR A 21 9.00 -28.61 -0.55
C TYR A 21 7.60 -28.20 -1.03
N GLU A 22 7.12 -28.74 -2.14
CA GLU A 22 5.76 -28.45 -2.61
C GLU A 22 4.70 -28.92 -1.60
N ASN A 23 4.86 -30.11 -1.02
CA ASN A 23 3.98 -30.62 0.03
C ASN A 23 3.97 -29.70 1.24
N PHE A 24 5.15 -29.31 1.74
CA PHE A 24 5.29 -28.36 2.84
C PHE A 24 4.57 -27.04 2.53
N HIS A 25 4.85 -26.46 1.36
CA HIS A 25 4.31 -25.17 0.96
C HIS A 25 2.78 -25.20 0.87
N ASN A 26 2.24 -26.24 0.23
CA ASN A 26 0.79 -26.41 0.09
C ASN A 26 0.11 -26.57 1.43
N GLN A 27 0.70 -27.35 2.34
CA GLN A 27 0.15 -27.59 3.66
C GLN A 27 0.21 -26.34 4.55
N LEU A 28 1.32 -25.59 4.49
CA LEU A 28 1.45 -24.30 5.16
C LEU A 28 0.42 -23.29 4.63
N MET A 29 0.28 -23.17 3.32
CA MET A 29 -0.68 -22.24 2.70
C MET A 29 -2.13 -22.61 3.02
N ARG A 30 -2.43 -23.91 3.16
CA ARG A 30 -3.73 -24.39 3.64
C ARG A 30 -3.98 -23.93 5.07
N CYS A 31 -3.04 -24.17 5.99
CA CYS A 31 -3.13 -23.72 7.38
C CYS A 31 -3.29 -22.20 7.48
N PHE A 32 -2.55 -21.46 6.65
CA PHE A 32 -2.63 -20.01 6.57
C PHE A 32 -4.02 -19.55 6.13
N LYS A 33 -4.59 -20.13 5.08
CA LYS A 33 -5.95 -19.78 4.63
C LYS A 33 -7.03 -20.09 5.66
N LEU A 34 -6.87 -21.18 6.44
CA LEU A 34 -7.79 -21.55 7.49
C LEU A 34 -7.68 -20.63 8.71
N SER A 35 -6.46 -20.25 9.10
CA SER A 35 -6.21 -19.38 10.24
C SER A 35 -6.50 -17.91 9.93
N PHE A 36 -6.37 -17.52 8.66
CA PHE A 36 -6.63 -16.18 8.15
C PHE A 36 -7.65 -16.24 7.02
N PRO A 37 -8.92 -16.56 7.31
CA PRO A 37 -9.96 -16.59 6.29
C PRO A 37 -9.99 -15.22 5.60
N ARG A 38 -9.97 -15.22 4.26
CA ARG A 38 -10.14 -13.99 3.50
C ARG A 38 -11.52 -13.46 3.83
N LEU A 39 -11.58 -12.51 4.76
CA LEU A 39 -12.77 -11.74 5.07
C LEU A 39 -13.16 -11.07 3.75
N ARG A 40 -14.17 -11.65 3.08
CA ARG A 40 -14.87 -10.95 2.02
C ARG A 40 -15.46 -9.75 2.71
N ARG A 41 -14.77 -8.60 2.61
CA ARG A 41 -15.40 -7.32 2.87
C ARG A 41 -16.66 -7.37 2.04
N GLN A 42 -17.82 -7.47 2.68
CA GLN A 42 -19.04 -7.10 2.02
C GLN A 42 -18.74 -5.71 1.49
N ALA A 43 -18.58 -5.61 0.19
CA ALA A 43 -18.53 -4.32 -0.43
C ALA A 43 -19.89 -3.76 -0.05
N ASN A 44 -19.93 -2.92 1.00
CA ASN A 44 -21.02 -2.02 1.21
C ASN A 44 -21.09 -1.31 -0.13
N ARG A 45 -22.00 -1.78 -0.99
CA ARG A 45 -22.33 -1.16 -2.26
C ARG A 45 -22.91 0.15 -1.79
N LYS A 46 -22.03 1.14 -1.55
CA LYS A 46 -22.41 2.52 -1.56
C LYS A 46 -23.00 2.65 -2.94
N LEU A 47 -24.33 2.66 -3.01
CA LEU A 47 -25.05 3.09 -4.19
C LEU A 47 -24.38 4.41 -4.52
N ASN A 48 -23.51 4.38 -5.53
CA ASN A 48 -22.84 5.56 -6.01
C ASN A 48 -23.98 6.39 -6.58
N LYS A 49 -24.58 7.23 -5.74
CA LYS A 49 -25.49 8.25 -6.23
C LYS A 49 -24.73 8.95 -7.35
N PRO A 50 -25.33 9.08 -8.55
CA PRO A 50 -24.66 9.77 -9.63
C PRO A 50 -24.25 11.13 -9.08
N LYS A 51 -22.94 11.42 -9.07
CA LYS A 51 -22.46 12.75 -8.71
C LYS A 51 -23.14 13.69 -9.68
N GLN A 52 -24.06 14.50 -9.17
CA GLN A 52 -24.71 15.56 -9.94
C GLN A 52 -23.60 16.39 -10.55
N THR A 53 -23.35 16.14 -11.83
CA THR A 53 -22.32 16.85 -12.58
C THR A 53 -23.04 18.08 -13.08
N SER A 54 -22.77 19.23 -12.47
CA SER A 54 -23.27 20.51 -12.99
C SER A 54 -22.87 20.61 -14.46
N GLU A 55 -23.73 21.18 -15.29
CA GLU A 55 -23.48 21.40 -16.73
C GLU A 55 -22.13 22.11 -16.95
N GLU A 56 -21.82 23.11 -16.12
CA GLU A 56 -20.53 23.81 -16.11
C GLU A 56 -19.33 22.87 -15.91
N SER A 57 -19.48 21.85 -15.05
CA SER A 57 -18.42 20.88 -14.77
C SER A 57 -18.26 19.85 -15.89
N ALA A 58 -19.30 19.66 -16.72
CA ALA A 58 -19.19 18.84 -17.93
C ALA A 58 -18.40 19.58 -19.02
N ASP A 59 -18.61 20.89 -19.18
CA ASP A 59 -17.86 21.69 -20.14
C ASP A 59 -16.39 21.85 -19.74
N LEU A 60 -16.10 22.00 -18.45
CA LEU A 60 -14.71 21.98 -17.96
C LEU A 60 -14.02 20.62 -18.18
N LYS A 61 -14.75 19.50 -18.13
CA LYS A 61 -14.18 18.18 -18.50
C LYS A 61 -13.83 18.14 -19.98
N LYS A 62 -14.75 18.56 -20.85
CA LYS A 62 -14.49 18.65 -22.30
C LYS A 62 -13.27 19.54 -22.59
N ALA A 63 -13.15 20.68 -21.90
CA ALA A 63 -11.99 21.57 -22.04
C ALA A 63 -10.68 20.90 -21.63
N VAL A 64 -10.69 20.09 -20.55
CA VAL A 64 -9.52 19.28 -20.15
C VAL A 64 -9.19 18.21 -21.20
N GLU A 65 -10.19 17.54 -21.76
CA GLU A 65 -10.00 16.53 -22.81
C GLU A 65 -9.39 17.15 -24.07
N VAL A 66 -9.89 18.32 -24.52
CA VAL A 66 -9.33 19.06 -25.64
C VAL A 66 -7.88 19.46 -25.36
N ALA A 67 -7.59 20.04 -24.18
CA ALA A 67 -6.23 20.41 -23.80
C ALA A 67 -5.29 19.19 -23.72
N GLN A 68 -5.80 18.04 -23.29
CA GLN A 68 -5.06 16.78 -23.23
C GLN A 68 -4.70 16.28 -24.64
N THR A 69 -5.64 16.35 -25.58
CA THR A 69 -5.40 16.01 -27.00
C THR A 69 -4.35 16.91 -27.63
N ILE A 70 -4.44 18.23 -27.40
CA ILE A 70 -3.44 19.20 -27.90
C ILE A 70 -2.05 18.88 -27.33
N TYR A 71 -1.94 18.60 -26.02
CA TYR A 71 -0.67 18.24 -25.39
C TYR A 71 -0.09 16.95 -25.95
N ILE A 72 -0.91 15.93 -26.17
CA ILE A 72 -0.45 14.66 -26.77
C ILE A 72 0.12 14.89 -28.18
N GLY A 73 -0.52 15.76 -28.98
CA GLY A 73 -0.11 16.06 -30.35
C GLY A 73 1.14 16.94 -30.46
N LYS A 74 1.28 17.98 -29.62
CA LYS A 74 2.37 18.96 -29.73
C LYS A 74 3.56 18.69 -28.80
N ARG A 75 3.31 18.20 -27.58
CA ARG A 75 4.32 17.96 -26.53
C ARG A 75 5.21 19.17 -26.18
N ASP A 76 4.74 20.38 -26.43
CA ASP A 76 5.44 21.62 -26.11
C ASP A 76 5.04 22.18 -24.72
N ASP A 77 5.82 23.16 -24.22
CA ASP A 77 5.58 23.76 -22.92
C ASP A 77 4.26 24.55 -22.85
N ASN A 78 3.84 25.14 -23.97
CA ASN A 78 2.58 25.87 -24.06
C ASN A 78 1.36 24.94 -23.89
N SER A 79 1.35 23.80 -24.56
CA SER A 79 0.27 22.81 -24.42
C SER A 79 0.29 22.13 -23.05
N LYS A 80 1.47 21.94 -22.45
CA LYS A 80 1.61 21.47 -21.06
C LYS A 80 1.02 22.48 -20.06
N ALA A 81 1.31 23.77 -20.24
CA ALA A 81 0.77 24.85 -19.42
C ALA A 81 -0.76 24.93 -19.54
N LEU A 82 -1.29 24.88 -20.77
CA LEU A 82 -2.73 24.86 -21.03
C LEU A 82 -3.43 23.70 -20.31
N LEU A 83 -2.89 22.48 -20.44
CA LEU A 83 -3.43 21.30 -19.76
C LEU A 83 -3.41 21.44 -18.23
N SER A 84 -2.34 22.00 -17.68
CA SER A 84 -2.21 22.26 -16.25
C SER A 84 -3.27 23.26 -15.76
N ILE A 85 -3.46 24.36 -16.50
CA ILE A 85 -4.47 25.38 -16.22
C ILE A 85 -5.88 24.78 -16.26
N SER A 86 -6.24 24.06 -17.33
CA SER A 86 -7.57 23.43 -17.45
C SER A 86 -7.84 22.44 -16.31
N LYS A 87 -6.85 21.61 -15.95
CA LYS A 87 -6.97 20.68 -14.81
C LYS A 87 -7.14 21.42 -13.48
N LYS A 88 -6.46 22.56 -13.30
CA LYS A 88 -6.61 23.41 -12.11
C LYS A 88 -8.01 24.02 -12.03
N HIS A 89 -8.55 24.55 -13.14
CA HIS A 89 -9.90 25.09 -13.18
C HIS A 89 -10.95 24.04 -12.84
N LEU A 90 -10.88 22.85 -13.45
CA LEU A 90 -11.80 21.75 -13.13
C LEU A 90 -11.73 21.36 -11.64
N ARG A 91 -10.51 21.26 -11.09
CA ARG A 91 -10.32 20.96 -9.66
C ARG A 91 -10.93 22.03 -8.76
N ASN A 92 -10.77 23.31 -9.10
CA ASN A 92 -11.35 24.42 -8.33
C ASN A 92 -12.87 24.40 -8.41
N SER A 93 -13.45 24.24 -9.60
CA SER A 93 -14.90 24.08 -9.77
C SER A 93 -15.47 22.98 -8.88
N TYR A 94 -14.82 21.81 -8.81
CA TYR A 94 -15.27 20.75 -7.88
C TYR A 94 -15.14 21.10 -6.41
N LYS A 95 -14.15 21.91 -6.02
CA LYS A 95 -14.06 22.38 -4.63
C LYS A 95 -15.21 23.33 -4.32
N ASP A 96 -15.53 24.23 -5.22
CA ASP A 96 -16.58 25.22 -5.03
C ASP A 96 -17.96 24.57 -5.02
N MET A 97 -18.23 23.63 -5.93
CA MET A 97 -19.44 22.81 -5.90
C MET A 97 -19.61 22.07 -4.57
N ARG A 98 -18.54 21.44 -4.04
CA ARG A 98 -18.61 20.78 -2.72
C ARG A 98 -18.88 21.76 -1.59
N LYS A 99 -18.29 22.96 -1.63
CA LYS A 99 -18.55 24.01 -0.63
C LYS A 99 -20.02 24.44 -0.68
N GLN A 100 -20.57 24.65 -1.88
CA GLN A 100 -21.97 25.01 -2.07
C GLN A 100 -22.90 23.89 -1.59
N GLU A 101 -22.64 22.64 -1.97
CA GLU A 101 -23.41 21.47 -1.52
C GLU A 101 -23.37 21.33 0.01
N ASN A 102 -22.21 21.50 0.63
CA ASN A 102 -22.06 21.45 2.08
C ASN A 102 -22.79 22.61 2.77
N SER A 103 -22.69 23.82 2.22
CA SER A 103 -23.40 25.00 2.72
C SER A 103 -24.91 24.78 2.68
N ALA A 104 -25.43 24.31 1.54
CA ALA A 104 -26.84 23.99 1.36
C ALA A 104 -27.31 22.85 2.28
N TYR A 105 -26.48 21.81 2.45
CA TYR A 105 -26.77 20.71 3.38
C TYR A 105 -26.89 21.19 4.83
N ILE A 106 -25.99 22.07 5.27
CA ILE A 106 -26.01 22.63 6.62
C ILE A 106 -27.20 23.59 6.78
N SER A 107 -27.47 24.45 5.79
CA SER A 107 -28.57 25.42 5.85
C SER A 107 -29.93 24.76 5.92
N ASN A 108 -30.11 23.66 5.19
CA ASN A 108 -31.38 22.94 5.07
C ASN A 108 -31.57 21.88 6.17
N SER A 109 -30.60 21.68 7.05
CA SER A 109 -30.71 20.71 8.14
C SER A 109 -31.49 21.29 9.32
N SER A 110 -32.34 20.46 9.93
CA SER A 110 -33.00 20.79 11.20
C SER A 110 -32.02 20.94 12.36
N ASP A 111 -30.89 20.21 12.33
CA ASP A 111 -29.82 20.28 13.33
C ASP A 111 -28.49 20.67 12.65
N LYS A 112 -28.24 21.98 12.60
CA LYS A 112 -27.08 22.57 11.94
C LYS A 112 -25.75 22.11 12.55
N THR A 113 -25.71 21.94 13.87
CA THR A 113 -24.51 21.52 14.60
C THR A 113 -24.13 20.09 14.23
N LYS A 114 -25.11 19.18 14.22
CA LYS A 114 -24.91 17.79 13.78
C LYS A 114 -24.56 17.69 12.30
N ALA A 115 -25.20 18.50 11.44
CA ALA A 115 -24.89 18.55 10.02
C ALA A 115 -23.46 19.04 9.77
N LEU A 116 -23.02 20.09 10.47
CA LEU A 116 -21.66 20.60 10.41
C LEU A 116 -20.64 19.55 10.85
N TRP A 117 -20.87 18.88 11.98
CA TRP A 117 -20.01 17.79 12.44
C TRP A 117 -19.91 16.64 11.43
N LYS A 118 -21.03 16.26 10.80
CA LYS A 118 -21.03 15.25 9.72
C LYS A 118 -20.17 15.68 8.52
N VAL A 119 -20.24 16.96 8.12
CA VAL A 119 -19.38 17.50 7.06
C VAL A 119 -17.91 17.43 7.48
N ILE A 120 -17.57 17.86 8.70
CA ILE A 120 -16.21 17.80 9.24
C ILE A 120 -15.68 16.36 9.26
N SER A 121 -16.44 15.40 9.82
CA SER A 121 -16.02 13.99 9.87
C SER A 121 -15.80 13.39 8.48
N ARG A 122 -16.64 13.78 7.51
CA ARG A 122 -16.52 13.33 6.12
C ARG A 122 -15.26 13.89 5.43
N GLU A 123 -14.93 15.16 5.63
CA GLU A 123 -13.76 15.82 5.02
C GLU A 123 -12.44 15.47 5.73
N THR A 124 -12.46 15.31 7.05
CA THR A 124 -11.27 14.93 7.85
C THR A 124 -10.94 13.44 7.75
N GLY A 125 -11.79 12.64 7.10
CA GLY A 125 -11.48 11.26 6.79
C GLY A 125 -11.40 10.37 8.02
N GLN A 126 -12.24 10.62 9.03
CA GLN A 126 -12.57 9.57 9.99
C GLN A 126 -13.25 8.43 9.20
N LYS A 127 -12.43 7.57 8.61
CA LYS A 127 -12.78 6.18 8.41
C LYS A 127 -13.28 5.76 9.77
N GLU A 128 -14.57 5.50 9.90
CA GLU A 128 -15.10 4.73 11.02
C GLU A 128 -14.13 3.57 11.20
N LYS A 129 -13.26 3.67 12.21
CA LYS A 129 -12.45 2.54 12.63
C LYS A 129 -13.53 1.60 13.12
N ASN A 130 -13.90 0.63 12.29
CA ASN A 130 -14.72 -0.49 12.71
C ASN A 130 -13.93 -1.17 13.83
N TYR A 131 -14.12 -0.73 15.07
CA TYR A 131 -13.59 -1.33 16.30
C TYR A 131 -14.24 -2.70 16.59
N ASN A 132 -14.74 -3.39 15.55
CA ASN A 132 -15.36 -4.71 15.64
C ASN A 132 -14.54 -5.80 14.93
N SER A 133 -13.30 -5.51 14.53
CA SER A 133 -12.33 -6.57 14.24
C SER A 133 -11.23 -6.48 15.29
N GLU A 134 -11.49 -7.07 16.46
CA GLU A 134 -10.40 -7.53 17.33
C GLU A 134 -9.57 -8.52 16.51
N SER A 135 -8.49 -8.02 15.90
CA SER A 135 -7.41 -8.90 15.51
C SER A 135 -6.90 -9.50 16.81
N ILE A 136 -7.10 -10.82 16.97
CA ILE A 136 -6.66 -11.60 18.15
C ILE A 136 -5.15 -11.44 18.40
N LEU A 137 -4.39 -11.00 17.39
CA LEU A 137 -2.98 -10.68 17.47
C LEU A 137 -2.76 -9.18 17.27
N THR A 138 -2.16 -8.55 18.28
CA THR A 138 -1.57 -7.22 18.22
C THR A 138 -0.27 -7.24 17.41
N ALA A 139 0.18 -6.08 16.93
CA ALA A 139 1.46 -5.97 16.22
C ALA A 139 2.63 -6.40 17.11
N ASP A 140 2.54 -6.15 18.41
CA ASP A 140 3.58 -6.51 19.38
C ASP A 140 3.68 -8.02 19.58
N GLU A 141 2.56 -8.73 19.66
CA GLU A 141 2.55 -10.20 19.74
C GLU A 141 3.09 -10.85 18.46
N LEU A 142 2.80 -10.27 17.30
CA LEU A 142 3.37 -10.72 16.02
C LEU A 142 4.89 -10.49 15.98
N ASN A 143 5.35 -9.32 16.40
CA ASN A 143 6.78 -8.99 16.47
C ASN A 143 7.51 -9.92 17.45
N TYR A 144 6.89 -10.19 18.60
CA TYR A 144 7.41 -11.11 19.61
C TYR A 144 7.57 -12.53 19.06
N PHE A 145 6.57 -13.03 18.33
CA PHE A 145 6.65 -14.32 17.65
C PHE A 145 7.83 -14.40 16.68
N PHE A 146 8.04 -13.37 15.84
CA PHE A 146 9.16 -13.35 14.91
C PHE A 146 10.52 -13.22 15.60
N ALA A 147 10.59 -12.47 16.71
CA ALA A 147 11.80 -12.38 17.53
C ALA A 147 12.18 -13.74 18.10
N ILE A 148 11.23 -14.46 18.72
CA ILE A 148 11.45 -15.81 19.27
C ILE A 148 11.91 -16.76 18.17
N ILE A 149 11.23 -16.77 17.02
CA ILE A 149 11.61 -17.65 15.92
C ILE A 149 13.00 -17.30 15.41
N GLY A 150 13.30 -16.02 15.21
CA GLY A 150 14.61 -15.55 14.78
C GLY A 150 15.73 -15.98 15.74
N GLU A 151 15.51 -15.79 17.04
CA GLU A 151 16.45 -16.21 18.09
C GLU A 151 16.60 -17.73 18.15
N SER A 152 15.50 -18.48 18.01
CA SER A 152 15.54 -19.96 18.01
C SER A 152 16.27 -20.52 16.79
N LEU A 153 16.19 -19.85 15.64
CA LEU A 153 16.82 -20.28 14.40
C LEU A 153 18.27 -19.79 14.26
N ALA A 154 18.65 -18.71 14.95
CA ALA A 154 19.98 -18.11 14.86
C ALA A 154 21.15 -19.10 15.09
N PRO A 155 21.09 -20.06 16.04
CA PRO A 155 22.16 -21.03 16.24
C PRO A 155 22.33 -22.02 15.08
N PHE A 156 21.27 -22.26 14.29
CA PHE A 156 21.26 -23.20 13.18
C PHE A 156 21.70 -22.56 11.85
N VAL A 157 21.67 -21.24 11.77
CA VAL A 157 22.13 -20.48 10.61
C VAL A 157 23.58 -20.08 10.84
N LYS A 158 24.53 -20.80 10.24
CA LYS A 158 25.93 -20.37 10.24
C LYS A 158 26.05 -19.12 9.37
N PRO A 159 26.40 -17.95 9.92
CA PRO A 159 26.57 -16.74 9.12
C PRO A 159 27.83 -16.89 8.25
N SER A 160 27.65 -17.32 7.01
CA SER A 160 28.73 -17.30 6.01
C SER A 160 28.62 -16.01 5.19
N LEU A 161 29.54 -15.08 5.46
CA LEU A 161 29.67 -13.82 4.71
C LEU A 161 29.89 -14.09 3.22
N GLU A 162 30.63 -15.16 2.89
CA GLU A 162 30.89 -15.61 1.53
C GLU A 162 29.61 -16.16 0.86
N GLU A 163 28.77 -16.90 1.57
CA GLU A 163 27.50 -17.38 0.99
C GLU A 163 26.49 -16.26 0.81
N ALA A 164 26.41 -15.30 1.74
CA ALA A 164 25.53 -14.15 1.62
C ALA A 164 25.90 -13.27 0.41
N THR A 165 27.18 -12.96 0.25
CA THR A 165 27.68 -12.20 -0.90
C THR A 165 27.55 -12.98 -2.21
N LYS A 166 27.80 -14.30 -2.20
CA LYS A 166 27.57 -15.18 -3.36
C LYS A 166 26.09 -15.28 -3.74
N TYR A 167 25.18 -15.35 -2.77
CA TYR A 167 23.74 -15.38 -2.99
C TYR A 167 23.23 -14.06 -3.58
N LEU A 168 23.64 -12.91 -3.03
CA LEU A 168 23.29 -11.59 -3.56
C LEU A 168 23.84 -11.38 -4.97
N ARG A 169 25.06 -11.86 -5.27
CA ARG A 169 25.63 -11.82 -6.63
C ARG A 169 24.92 -12.74 -7.62
N LYS A 170 24.50 -13.95 -7.19
CA LYS A 170 23.78 -14.91 -8.05
C LYS A 170 22.32 -14.53 -8.29
N LYS A 171 21.68 -13.88 -7.32
CA LYS A 171 20.28 -13.48 -7.41
C LYS A 171 20.19 -12.11 -8.08
N THR A 172 20.53 -12.07 -9.37
CA THR A 172 20.06 -10.99 -10.24
C THR A 172 18.54 -11.13 -10.33
N VAL A 173 17.85 -10.46 -9.39
CA VAL A 173 16.41 -10.32 -9.45
C VAL A 173 16.14 -9.60 -10.77
N LYS A 174 15.52 -10.29 -11.74
CA LYS A 174 15.00 -9.64 -12.94
C LYS A 174 14.17 -8.46 -12.45
N SER A 175 14.61 -7.25 -12.73
CA SER A 175 13.95 -6.05 -12.26
C SER A 175 12.48 -6.16 -12.68
N ALA A 176 11.57 -6.07 -11.71
CA ALA A 176 10.17 -5.92 -12.06
C ALA A 176 10.09 -4.72 -13.01
N SER A 177 9.45 -4.89 -14.17
CA SER A 177 9.38 -3.85 -15.21
C SER A 177 8.73 -2.53 -14.74
N SER A 178 8.16 -2.54 -13.53
CA SER A 178 7.58 -1.38 -12.85
C SER A 178 8.53 -0.65 -11.89
N LEU A 179 9.74 -1.14 -11.65
CA LEU A 179 10.73 -0.53 -10.77
C LEU A 179 11.98 -0.17 -11.58
N PHE A 180 12.11 1.12 -11.88
CA PHE A 180 13.29 1.70 -12.50
C PHE A 180 14.34 1.87 -11.41
N ASN A 181 15.18 0.85 -11.22
CA ASN A 181 16.35 0.97 -10.38
C ASN A 181 17.42 1.70 -11.19
N TYR A 182 17.73 2.95 -10.81
CA TYR A 182 18.91 3.61 -11.34
C TYR A 182 20.15 2.78 -10.98
N PRO A 183 21.13 2.61 -11.89
CA PRO A 183 22.38 1.95 -11.56
C PRO A 183 23.05 2.77 -10.45
N ILE A 184 23.05 2.22 -9.24
CA ILE A 184 23.72 2.83 -8.09
C ILE A 184 25.22 2.76 -8.35
N THR A 185 25.86 3.92 -8.35
CA THR A 185 27.31 4.04 -8.54
C THR A 185 28.05 3.67 -7.26
N GLU A 186 29.29 3.19 -7.39
CA GLU A 186 30.13 2.80 -6.25
C GLU A 186 30.30 3.95 -5.23
N LYS A 187 30.41 5.20 -5.73
CA LYS A 187 30.44 6.42 -4.91
C LYS A 187 29.18 6.62 -4.06
N GLU A 188 28.00 6.26 -4.56
CA GLU A 188 26.75 6.38 -3.80
C GLU A 188 26.67 5.32 -2.70
N ILE A 189 27.18 4.12 -2.96
CA ILE A 189 27.29 3.06 -1.94
C ILE A 189 28.24 3.50 -0.83
N GLU A 190 29.42 4.03 -1.18
CA GLU A 190 30.38 4.58 -0.23
C GLU A 190 29.76 5.71 0.62
N GLY A 191 29.01 6.62 -0.02
CA GLY A 191 28.29 7.69 0.68
C GLY A 191 27.27 7.18 1.68
N ILE A 192 26.49 6.15 1.34
CA ILE A 192 25.50 5.54 2.24
C ILE A 192 26.19 4.86 3.43
N VAL A 193 27.27 4.11 3.18
CA VAL A 193 28.06 3.46 4.23
C VAL A 193 28.66 4.50 5.18
N HIS A 194 29.21 5.59 4.64
CA HIS A 194 29.83 6.64 5.43
C HIS A 194 28.81 7.43 6.27
N THR A 195 27.63 7.70 5.71
CA THR A 195 26.53 8.36 6.43
C THR A 195 26.02 7.49 7.58
N ARG A 196 25.89 6.18 7.38
CA ARG A 196 25.50 5.24 8.45
C ARG A 196 26.57 5.11 9.53
N ALA A 197 27.85 5.09 9.17
CA ALA A 197 28.96 5.06 10.13
C ALA A 197 29.02 6.33 11.01
N LYS A 198 28.70 7.51 10.44
CA LYS A 198 28.58 8.76 11.19
C LYS A 198 27.38 8.75 12.15
N CYS A 199 26.23 8.26 11.71
CA CYS A 199 25.06 8.16 12.59
C CYS A 199 25.34 7.23 13.78
N HIS A 200 26.07 6.13 13.60
CA HIS A 200 26.40 5.22 14.71
C HIS A 200 27.29 5.86 15.79
N ARG A 201 28.16 6.82 15.43
CA ARG A 201 28.98 7.56 16.40
C ARG A 201 28.22 8.62 17.20
N MET A 202 27.02 9.03 16.77
CA MET A 202 26.19 9.98 17.52
C MET A 202 25.34 9.31 18.62
N PHE A 203 25.24 7.97 18.63
CA PHE A 203 24.42 7.23 19.60
C PHE A 203 25.25 6.47 20.64
N THR A 204 26.57 6.64 20.65
CA THR A 204 27.44 6.20 21.75
C THR A 204 27.84 7.42 22.57
N VAL A 205 26.95 7.81 23.49
CA VAL A 205 27.23 8.63 24.68
C VAL A 205 26.77 7.83 25.88
#